data_AF-A0A4U5PHD3-F1
#
_entry.id   AF-A0A4U5PHD3-F1
#
_cell.length_a   1.000
_cell.length_b   1.000
_cell.length_c   1.000
_cell.angle_alpha   90.00
_cell.angle_beta   90.00
_cell.angle_gamma   90.00
#
_symmetry.space_group_name_H-M   'P 1'
#
loop_
_entity.id
_entity.type
_entity.pdbx_description
1 polymer ?
#
loop_
_entity_poly.entity_id
_entity_poly.type
_entity_poly.pdbx_seq_one_letter_code
_entity_poly.pdbx_strand_id
1 'polypeptide(L)'
;MDPAQVEKEAEAAALAQVAKMFQRPDQLEKLDALKKKAERKKAAVEAMLRTGVHSQVEGIRAAIGHLTTACEDIKYVENSMQDIYDLLKRFPEIKTKMKRLSEANTVHRQYAAAMTNLTHIFNIRETIEKTHEFIMEGKLLAAHKHIMELEQARDDLMFEVHKLPSERTELDKNLLKNYFVEVEKLVADLGKQIWYILSRSLEAVRVQERQKGQDGQQQLVTALRIIEREERIDKYYLEHKASTNNFMPPGRPRQWKKECFDVLERNVQHRVEGNQLEDRSINKQWLARYLEVCRRVVVEDLRVAKGGVVNCFPPHYQIYERFVQMYHNCISRKLREIAQDKLEKNELVQLLNWVQNYGGEQILGNPVLQINTAAMLADFPVLPKSTINQLCEQFVEITKKDMHEWLEKTLVQEKDTGLK
;
A
#
# COMPACT_ATOMS: atom_id res chain seq x y z
N MET A 1 -58.61 -16.05 -22.01
CA MET A 1 -59.50 -15.03 -22.58
C MET A 1 -60.12 -15.63 -23.82
N ASP A 2 -61.44 -15.67 -23.89
CA ASP A 2 -62.15 -16.26 -25.03
C ASP A 2 -61.92 -15.37 -26.27
N PRO A 3 -61.25 -15.84 -27.33
CA PRO A 3 -60.90 -15.01 -28.49
C PRO A 3 -62.14 -14.37 -29.13
N ALA A 4 -63.29 -15.03 -29.04
CA ALA A 4 -64.56 -14.53 -29.57
C ALA A 4 -65.11 -13.30 -28.82
N GLN A 5 -64.79 -13.15 -27.52
CA GLN A 5 -65.19 -11.96 -26.74
C GLN A 5 -64.30 -10.76 -27.06
N VAL A 6 -62.99 -10.98 -27.18
CA VAL A 6 -62.02 -9.92 -27.48
C VAL A 6 -62.24 -9.38 -28.90
N GLU A 7 -62.61 -10.23 -29.86
CA GLU A 7 -62.96 -9.83 -31.22
C GLU A 7 -64.21 -8.95 -31.24
N LYS A 8 -65.27 -9.33 -30.52
CA LYS A 8 -66.51 -8.52 -30.40
C LYS A 8 -66.27 -7.16 -29.75
N GLU A 9 -65.46 -7.09 -28.70
CA GLU A 9 -65.12 -5.82 -28.04
C GLU A 9 -64.25 -4.93 -28.95
N ALA A 10 -63.29 -5.52 -29.68
CA ALA A 10 -62.47 -4.81 -30.65
C ALA A 10 -63.30 -4.28 -31.84
N GLU A 11 -64.25 -5.08 -32.34
CA GLU A 11 -65.21 -4.66 -33.38
C GLU A 11 -66.09 -3.51 -32.90
N ALA A 12 -66.66 -3.62 -31.70
CA ALA A 12 -67.50 -2.56 -31.12
C ALA A 12 -66.72 -1.25 -30.92
N ALA A 13 -65.47 -1.33 -30.45
CA ALA A 13 -64.59 -0.17 -30.29
C ALA A 13 -64.17 0.44 -31.63
N ALA A 14 -63.89 -0.39 -32.65
CA ALA A 14 -63.56 0.06 -33.99
C ALA A 14 -64.76 0.76 -34.65
N LEU A 15 -65.97 0.22 -34.51
CA LEU A 15 -67.22 0.84 -34.99
C LEU A 15 -67.46 2.21 -34.33
N ALA A 16 -67.29 2.31 -33.01
CA ALA A 16 -67.40 3.58 -32.29
C ALA A 16 -66.35 4.61 -32.75
N GLN A 17 -65.12 4.16 -33.03
CA GLN A 17 -64.04 5.00 -33.53
C GLN A 17 -64.30 5.51 -34.96
N VAL A 18 -64.81 4.65 -35.85
CA VAL A 18 -65.19 5.00 -37.22
C VAL A 18 -66.38 5.97 -37.23
N ALA A 19 -67.40 5.72 -36.42
CA ALA A 19 -68.56 6.60 -36.28
C ALA A 19 -68.17 8.01 -35.79
N LYS A 20 -67.16 8.12 -34.91
CA LYS A 20 -66.64 9.41 -34.43
C LYS A 20 -65.82 10.16 -35.48
N MET A 21 -65.24 9.47 -36.47
CA MET A 21 -64.36 10.06 -37.49
C MET A 21 -65.11 10.63 -38.72
N PHE A 22 -66.32 10.15 -39.01
CA PHE A 22 -67.11 10.56 -40.20
C PHE A 22 -68.43 11.23 -39.80
N GLN A 23 -68.36 12.43 -39.22
CA GLN A 23 -69.55 13.17 -38.77
C GLN A 23 -70.12 14.12 -39.83
N ARG A 24 -69.38 14.44 -40.90
CA ARG A 24 -69.82 15.31 -42.02
C ARG A 24 -69.53 14.67 -43.40
N PRO A 25 -70.36 14.92 -44.44
CA PRO A 25 -70.19 14.30 -45.77
C PRO A 25 -68.84 14.59 -46.44
N ASP A 26 -68.31 15.81 -46.28
CA ASP A 26 -67.02 16.25 -46.89
C ASP A 26 -65.80 15.49 -46.34
N GLN A 27 -65.94 14.75 -45.23
CA GLN A 27 -64.86 13.97 -44.61
C GLN A 27 -64.67 12.59 -45.28
N LEU A 28 -65.60 12.16 -46.13
CA LEU A 28 -65.50 10.92 -46.92
C LEU A 28 -64.40 10.98 -47.99
N GLU A 29 -64.01 12.17 -48.47
CA GLU A 29 -62.86 12.30 -49.39
C GLU A 29 -61.54 11.81 -48.77
N LYS A 30 -61.43 11.84 -47.44
CA LYS A 30 -60.24 11.37 -46.70
C LYS A 30 -60.27 9.88 -46.36
N LEU A 31 -61.33 9.16 -46.75
CA LEU A 31 -61.53 7.75 -46.42
C LEU A 31 -60.44 6.86 -47.01
N ASP A 32 -60.01 7.09 -48.26
CA ASP A 32 -58.93 6.33 -48.88
C ASP A 32 -57.58 6.52 -48.17
N ALA A 33 -57.30 7.74 -47.71
CA ALA A 33 -56.08 8.04 -46.95
C ALA A 33 -56.09 7.38 -45.56
N LEU A 34 -57.24 7.39 -44.88
CA LEU A 34 -57.42 6.74 -43.57
C LEU A 34 -57.40 5.21 -43.69
N LYS A 35 -58.01 4.64 -44.74
CA LYS A 35 -57.98 3.21 -45.05
C LYS A 35 -56.55 2.75 -45.31
N LYS A 36 -55.79 3.45 -46.16
CA LYS A 36 -54.36 3.17 -46.38
C LYS A 36 -53.54 3.28 -45.08
N LYS A 37 -53.86 4.23 -44.20
CA LYS A 37 -53.19 4.37 -42.89
C LYS A 37 -53.53 3.21 -41.95
N ALA A 38 -54.78 2.74 -41.93
CA ALA A 38 -55.22 1.60 -41.15
C ALA A 38 -54.62 0.28 -41.67
N GLU A 39 -54.59 0.09 -42.99
CA GLU A 39 -53.93 -1.05 -43.64
C GLU A 39 -52.43 -1.09 -43.32
N ARG A 40 -51.74 0.06 -43.37
CA ARG A 40 -50.33 0.15 -42.95
C ARG A 40 -50.13 -0.20 -41.48
N LYS A 41 -51.01 0.28 -40.58
CA LYS A 41 -50.95 -0.06 -39.16
C LYS A 41 -51.22 -1.55 -38.92
N LYS A 42 -52.21 -2.13 -39.60
CA LYS A 42 -52.51 -3.56 -39.54
C LYS A 42 -51.31 -4.38 -40.02
N ALA A 43 -50.75 -4.05 -41.19
CA ALA A 43 -49.56 -4.72 -41.71
C ALA A 43 -48.35 -4.60 -40.78
N ALA A 44 -48.16 -3.43 -40.13
CA ALA A 44 -47.09 -3.24 -39.16
C ALA A 44 -47.31 -4.09 -37.89
N VAL A 45 -48.52 -4.14 -37.36
CA VAL A 45 -48.86 -4.97 -36.19
C VAL A 45 -48.76 -6.47 -36.54
N GLU A 46 -49.25 -6.89 -37.70
CA GLU A 46 -49.12 -8.26 -38.19
C GLU A 46 -47.65 -8.67 -38.38
N ALA A 47 -46.82 -7.77 -38.92
CA ALA A 47 -45.38 -8.01 -39.03
C ALA A 47 -44.72 -8.13 -37.65
N MET A 48 -45.03 -7.21 -36.72
CA MET A 48 -44.50 -7.26 -35.35
C MET A 48 -44.94 -8.53 -34.62
N LEU A 49 -46.21 -8.92 -34.73
CA LEU A 49 -46.73 -10.15 -34.14
C LEU A 49 -46.08 -11.38 -34.76
N ARG A 50 -45.90 -11.41 -36.08
CA ARG A 50 -45.23 -12.52 -36.76
C ARG A 50 -43.79 -12.68 -36.29
N THR A 51 -43.04 -11.57 -36.22
CA THR A 51 -41.66 -11.57 -35.71
C THR A 51 -41.62 -11.93 -34.23
N GLY A 52 -42.53 -11.41 -33.41
CA GLY A 52 -42.60 -11.71 -31.99
C GLY A 52 -42.95 -13.17 -31.70
N VAL A 53 -43.96 -13.72 -32.38
CA VAL A 53 -44.34 -15.14 -32.27
C VAL A 53 -43.20 -16.03 -32.77
N HIS A 54 -42.57 -15.69 -33.89
CA HIS A 54 -41.44 -16.45 -34.41
C HIS A 54 -40.27 -16.47 -33.43
N SER A 55 -39.89 -15.32 -32.88
CA SER A 55 -38.83 -15.21 -31.86
C SER A 55 -39.15 -15.99 -30.58
N GLN A 56 -40.39 -15.96 -30.11
CA GLN A 56 -40.81 -16.75 -28.94
C GLN A 56 -40.78 -18.25 -29.22
N VAL A 57 -41.24 -18.69 -30.40
CA VAL A 57 -41.19 -20.10 -30.81
C VAL A 57 -39.75 -20.58 -30.96
N GLU A 58 -38.87 -19.77 -31.56
CA GLU A 58 -37.44 -20.07 -31.64
C GLU A 58 -36.79 -20.12 -30.25
N GLY A 59 -37.14 -19.17 -29.37
CA GLY A 59 -36.69 -19.16 -27.98
C GLY A 59 -37.12 -20.40 -27.20
N ILE A 60 -38.38 -20.84 -27.33
CA ILE A 60 -38.90 -22.07 -26.72
C ILE A 60 -38.19 -23.29 -27.32
N ARG A 61 -37.99 -23.33 -28.63
CA ARG A 61 -37.29 -24.45 -29.30
C ARG A 61 -35.84 -24.56 -28.84
N ALA A 62 -35.14 -23.43 -28.73
CA ALA A 62 -33.79 -23.37 -28.19
C ALA A 62 -33.76 -23.81 -26.72
N ALA A 63 -34.72 -23.35 -25.90
CA ALA A 63 -34.82 -23.75 -24.49
C ALA A 63 -35.05 -25.27 -24.33
N ILE A 64 -35.93 -25.87 -25.14
CA ILE A 64 -36.14 -27.32 -25.16
C ILE A 64 -34.88 -28.06 -25.61
N GLY A 65 -34.18 -27.54 -26.63
CA GLY A 65 -32.89 -28.07 -27.07
C GLY A 65 -31.87 -28.07 -25.95
N HIS A 66 -31.70 -26.93 -25.28
CA HIS A 66 -30.80 -26.78 -24.13
C HIS A 66 -31.17 -27.70 -22.96
N LEU A 67 -32.46 -27.86 -22.65
CA LEU A 67 -32.91 -28.79 -21.62
C LEU A 67 -32.57 -30.25 -21.95
N THR A 68 -32.73 -30.64 -23.21
CA THR A 68 -32.42 -31.99 -23.66
C THR A 68 -30.92 -32.26 -23.56
N THR A 69 -30.08 -31.35 -24.06
CA THR A 69 -28.62 -31.44 -23.94
C THR A 69 -28.18 -31.42 -22.48
N ALA A 70 -28.77 -30.58 -21.64
CA ALA A 70 -28.44 -30.56 -20.21
C ALA A 70 -28.78 -31.90 -19.52
N CYS A 71 -29.88 -32.55 -19.89
CA CYS A 71 -30.20 -33.89 -19.37
C CYS A 71 -29.20 -34.95 -19.84
N GLU A 72 -28.72 -34.86 -21.08
CA GLU A 72 -27.66 -35.75 -21.60
C GLU A 72 -26.33 -35.51 -20.88
N ASP A 73 -25.95 -34.25 -20.68
CA ASP A 73 -24.74 -33.85 -19.96
C ASP A 73 -24.78 -34.32 -18.50
N ILE A 74 -25.92 -34.18 -17.81
CA ILE A 74 -26.09 -34.66 -16.44
C ILE A 74 -25.89 -36.17 -16.36
N LYS A 75 -26.49 -36.93 -17.28
CA LYS A 75 -26.30 -38.39 -17.33
C LYS A 75 -24.84 -38.76 -17.64
N TYR A 76 -24.19 -38.01 -18.52
CA TYR A 76 -22.77 -38.19 -18.81
C TYR A 76 -21.89 -37.94 -17.57
N VAL A 77 -22.17 -36.87 -16.83
CA VAL A 77 -21.46 -36.55 -15.57
C VAL A 77 -21.74 -37.61 -14.50
N GLU A 78 -22.98 -38.09 -14.37
CA GLU A 78 -23.34 -39.15 -13.43
C GLU A 78 -22.58 -40.44 -13.72
N ASN A 79 -22.56 -40.88 -14.99
CA ASN A 79 -21.79 -42.05 -15.41
C ASN A 79 -20.29 -41.85 -15.17
N SER A 80 -19.76 -40.68 -15.51
CA SER A 80 -18.35 -40.35 -15.28
C SER A 80 -18.00 -40.34 -13.79
N MET A 81 -18.89 -39.84 -12.92
CA MET A 81 -18.72 -39.90 -11.47
C MET A 81 -18.76 -41.32 -10.95
N GLN A 82 -19.63 -42.17 -11.50
CA GLN A 82 -19.71 -43.58 -11.14
C GLN A 82 -18.42 -44.32 -11.54
N ASP A 83 -17.90 -44.08 -12.74
CA ASP A 83 -16.62 -44.63 -13.20
C ASP A 83 -15.45 -44.19 -12.31
N ILE A 84 -15.43 -42.91 -11.91
CA ILE A 84 -14.44 -42.38 -10.95
C ILE A 84 -14.58 -43.08 -9.60
N TYR A 85 -15.80 -43.26 -9.11
CA TYR A 85 -16.07 -43.93 -7.84
C TYR A 85 -15.58 -45.37 -7.85
N ASP A 86 -15.87 -46.12 -8.91
CA ASP A 86 -15.46 -47.52 -9.06
C ASP A 86 -13.93 -47.65 -9.22
N LEU A 87 -13.28 -46.69 -9.85
CA LEU A 87 -11.82 -46.62 -9.92
C LEU A 87 -11.19 -46.31 -8.54
N LEU A 88 -11.76 -45.35 -7.80
CA LEU A 88 -11.32 -44.99 -6.45
C LEU A 88 -11.56 -46.11 -5.43
N LYS A 89 -12.57 -46.95 -5.64
CA LYS A 89 -12.83 -48.11 -4.77
C LYS A 89 -11.67 -49.12 -4.79
N ARG A 90 -10.89 -49.17 -5.87
CA ARG A 90 -9.70 -50.04 -6.03
C ARG A 90 -8.42 -49.43 -5.44
N PHE A 91 -8.44 -48.13 -5.12
CA PHE A 91 -7.27 -47.40 -4.60
C PHE A 91 -6.72 -47.93 -3.25
N PRO A 92 -7.55 -48.39 -2.29
CA PRO A 92 -7.06 -48.96 -1.03
C PRO A 92 -6.20 -50.22 -1.23
N GLU A 93 -6.57 -51.08 -2.19
CA GLU A 93 -5.80 -52.29 -2.53
C GLU A 93 -4.49 -51.96 -3.25
N ILE A 94 -4.48 -50.91 -4.08
CA ILE A 94 -3.26 -50.41 -4.70
C ILE A 94 -2.35 -49.77 -3.64
N LYS A 95 -2.92 -49.03 -2.66
CA LYS A 95 -2.17 -48.43 -1.56
C LYS A 95 -1.49 -49.48 -0.68
N THR A 96 -2.12 -50.63 -0.43
CA THR A 96 -1.49 -51.74 0.31
C THR A 96 -0.36 -52.39 -0.49
N LYS A 97 -0.56 -52.64 -1.80
CA LYS A 97 0.49 -53.15 -2.70
C LYS A 97 1.68 -52.18 -2.83
N MET A 98 1.40 -50.87 -2.92
CA MET A 98 2.39 -49.81 -3.03
C MET A 98 3.00 -49.39 -1.69
N LYS A 99 2.60 -49.99 -0.56
CA LYS A 99 3.11 -49.61 0.77
C LYS A 99 4.64 -49.73 0.83
N ARG A 100 5.20 -50.83 0.29
CA ARG A 100 6.66 -51.03 0.21
C ARG A 100 7.35 -49.99 -0.67
N LEU A 101 6.74 -49.60 -1.79
CA LEU A 101 7.28 -48.54 -2.66
C LEU A 101 7.18 -47.17 -1.99
N SER A 102 6.10 -46.90 -1.25
CA SER A 102 5.92 -45.67 -0.48
C SER A 102 6.94 -45.55 0.64
N GLU A 103 7.20 -46.65 1.36
CA GLU A 103 8.25 -46.73 2.38
C GLU A 103 9.64 -46.50 1.76
N ALA A 104 9.97 -47.22 0.68
CA ALA A 104 11.22 -47.03 -0.05
C ALA A 104 11.38 -45.61 -0.62
N ASN A 105 10.31 -45.01 -1.13
CA ASN A 105 10.30 -43.63 -1.64
C ASN A 105 10.46 -42.61 -0.51
N THR A 106 9.91 -42.87 0.67
CA THR A 106 10.10 -42.02 1.86
C THR A 106 11.57 -42.02 2.27
N VAL A 107 12.18 -43.21 2.31
CA VAL A 107 13.61 -43.37 2.62
C VAL A 107 14.48 -42.72 1.54
N HIS A 108 14.17 -42.91 0.26
CA HIS A 108 14.89 -42.25 -0.83
C HIS A 108 14.78 -40.71 -0.75
N ARG A 109 13.59 -40.19 -0.45
CA ARG A 109 13.36 -38.75 -0.23
C ARG A 109 14.18 -38.23 0.95
N GLN A 110 14.27 -38.98 2.04
CA GLN A 110 15.12 -38.64 3.19
C GLN A 110 16.61 -38.63 2.82
N TYR A 111 17.09 -39.62 2.07
CA TYR A 111 18.48 -39.64 1.59
C TYR A 111 18.78 -38.50 0.60
N ALA A 112 17.86 -38.19 -0.32
CA ALA A 112 18.02 -37.08 -1.26
C ALA A 112 18.07 -35.73 -0.52
N ALA A 113 17.21 -35.54 0.49
CA ALA A 113 17.26 -34.36 1.36
C ALA A 113 18.58 -34.30 2.14
N ALA A 114 19.04 -35.42 2.72
CA ALA A 114 20.32 -35.49 3.41
C ALA A 114 21.51 -35.17 2.48
N MET A 115 21.52 -35.68 1.24
CA MET A 115 22.57 -35.42 0.26
C MET A 115 22.61 -33.95 -0.18
N THR A 116 21.43 -33.34 -0.35
CA THR A 116 21.30 -31.91 -0.66
C THR A 116 21.82 -31.07 0.51
N ASN A 117 21.39 -31.38 1.74
CA ASN A 117 21.83 -30.69 2.95
C ASN A 117 23.33 -30.85 3.20
N LEU A 118 23.91 -32.02 2.94
CA LEU A 118 25.36 -32.26 3.04
C LEU A 118 26.14 -31.34 2.11
N THR A 119 25.67 -31.15 0.87
CA THR A 119 26.31 -30.25 -0.09
C THR A 119 26.34 -28.81 0.44
N HIS A 120 25.24 -28.35 1.05
CA HIS A 120 25.18 -27.03 1.67
C HIS A 120 26.06 -26.92 2.93
N ILE A 121 26.16 -27.97 3.75
CA ILE A 121 27.02 -28.05 4.93
C ILE A 121 28.51 -27.98 4.56
N PHE A 122 28.93 -28.67 3.49
CA PHE A 122 30.33 -28.63 3.05
C PHE A 122 30.72 -27.28 2.44
N ASN A 123 29.81 -26.67 1.68
CA ASN A 123 30.09 -25.41 0.98
C ASN A 123 29.74 -24.16 1.80
N ILE A 124 29.29 -24.31 3.05
CA ILE A 124 28.78 -23.20 3.85
C ILE A 124 29.84 -22.11 4.07
N ARG A 125 31.07 -22.52 4.43
CA ARG A 125 32.15 -21.57 4.76
C ARG A 125 32.55 -20.74 3.54
N GLU A 126 32.74 -21.40 2.40
CA GLU A 126 33.05 -20.73 1.13
C GLU A 126 31.90 -19.80 0.70
N THR A 127 30.65 -20.23 0.88
CA THR A 127 29.48 -19.41 0.53
C THR A 127 29.36 -18.21 1.46
N ILE A 128 29.65 -18.37 2.76
CA ILE A 128 29.64 -17.28 3.75
C ILE A 128 30.71 -16.24 3.40
N GLU A 129 31.93 -16.67 3.09
CA GLU A 129 33.03 -15.79 2.72
C GLU A 129 32.71 -14.99 1.44
N LYS A 130 32.27 -15.67 0.38
CA LYS A 130 31.82 -15.01 -0.85
C LYS A 130 30.64 -14.06 -0.63
N THR A 131 29.72 -14.43 0.26
CA THR A 131 28.58 -13.56 0.61
C THR A 131 29.07 -12.30 1.30
N HIS A 132 30.03 -12.42 2.22
CA HIS A 132 30.63 -11.27 2.88
C HIS A 132 31.33 -10.34 1.87
N GLU A 133 32.11 -10.91 0.93
CA GLU A 133 32.73 -10.16 -0.17
C GLU A 133 31.68 -9.42 -1.01
N PHE A 134 30.58 -10.07 -1.40
CA PHE A 134 29.51 -9.41 -2.15
C PHE A 134 28.81 -8.29 -1.38
N ILE A 135 28.68 -8.41 -0.05
CA ILE A 135 28.16 -7.32 0.79
C ILE A 135 29.13 -6.14 0.77
N MET A 136 30.44 -6.39 0.90
CA MET A 136 31.47 -5.35 0.86
C MET A 136 31.59 -4.67 -0.51
N GLU A 137 31.42 -5.43 -1.59
CA GLU A 137 31.40 -4.90 -2.98
C GLU A 137 30.09 -4.18 -3.34
N GLY A 138 29.07 -4.21 -2.48
CA GLY A 138 27.76 -3.60 -2.76
C GLY A 138 26.89 -4.41 -3.74
N LYS A 139 27.24 -5.66 -4.05
CA LYS A 139 26.45 -6.57 -4.89
C LYS A 139 25.33 -7.25 -4.08
N LEU A 140 24.42 -6.43 -3.55
CA LEU A 140 23.42 -6.85 -2.56
C LEU A 140 22.47 -7.95 -3.05
N LEU A 141 22.13 -7.99 -4.35
CA LEU A 141 21.27 -9.05 -4.89
C LEU A 141 21.94 -10.42 -4.89
N ALA A 142 23.24 -10.47 -5.20
CA ALA A 142 24.01 -11.72 -5.18
C ALA A 142 24.19 -12.20 -3.73
N ALA A 143 24.53 -11.28 -2.83
CA ALA A 143 24.60 -11.57 -1.40
C ALA A 143 23.25 -12.09 -0.86
N HIS A 144 22.15 -11.42 -1.20
CA HIS A 144 20.80 -11.84 -0.79
C HIS A 144 20.44 -13.24 -1.31
N LYS A 145 20.80 -13.56 -2.56
CA LYS A 145 20.58 -14.89 -3.14
C LYS A 145 21.31 -15.98 -2.33
N HIS A 146 22.59 -15.78 -2.01
CA HIS A 146 23.34 -16.75 -1.21
C HIS A 146 22.82 -16.86 0.23
N ILE A 147 22.43 -15.75 0.84
CA ILE A 147 21.76 -15.77 2.15
C ILE A 147 20.49 -16.60 2.08
N MET A 148 19.65 -16.43 1.06
CA MET A 148 18.43 -17.23 0.90
C MET A 148 18.73 -18.73 0.73
N GLU A 149 19.75 -19.10 -0.04
CA GLU A 149 20.17 -20.50 -0.20
C GLU A 149 20.61 -21.11 1.14
N LEU A 150 21.36 -20.35 1.94
CA LEU A 150 21.81 -20.76 3.28
C LEU A 150 20.67 -20.83 4.30
N GLU A 151 19.76 -19.84 4.29
CA GLU A 151 18.56 -19.85 5.14
C GLU A 151 17.64 -20.99 4.78
N GLN A 152 17.45 -21.29 3.48
CA GLN A 152 16.63 -22.41 3.05
C GLN A 152 17.20 -23.74 3.53
N ALA A 153 18.52 -23.96 3.40
CA ALA A 153 19.16 -25.17 3.92
C ALA A 153 18.99 -25.30 5.45
N ARG A 154 19.12 -24.19 6.19
CA ARG A 154 18.88 -24.15 7.64
C ARG A 154 17.43 -24.49 7.97
N ASP A 155 16.48 -23.86 7.28
CA ASP A 155 15.04 -23.97 7.55
C ASP A 155 14.51 -25.36 7.19
N ASP A 156 14.99 -25.96 6.10
CA ASP A 156 14.68 -27.33 5.71
C ASP A 156 15.18 -28.33 6.78
N LEU A 157 16.41 -28.17 7.27
CA LEU A 157 16.94 -28.99 8.36
C LEU A 157 16.14 -28.83 9.65
N MET A 158 15.80 -27.60 10.03
CA MET A 158 15.00 -27.35 11.23
C MET A 158 13.57 -27.85 11.08
N PHE A 159 13.00 -27.82 9.88
CA PHE A 159 11.67 -28.35 9.63
C PHE A 159 11.64 -29.88 9.76
N GLU A 160 12.66 -30.59 9.25
CA GLU A 160 12.77 -32.04 9.44
C GLU A 160 12.96 -32.40 10.92
N VAL A 161 13.78 -31.65 11.67
CA VAL A 161 13.90 -31.81 13.13
C VAL A 161 12.57 -31.53 13.84
N HIS A 162 11.80 -30.54 13.37
CA HIS A 162 10.51 -30.19 13.94
C HIS A 162 9.43 -31.27 13.69
N LYS A 163 9.51 -32.02 12.58
CA LYS A 163 8.60 -33.12 12.30
C LYS A 163 8.82 -34.34 13.20
N LEU A 164 10.04 -34.53 13.70
CA LEU A 164 10.42 -35.65 14.55
C LEU A 164 10.21 -35.24 16.01
N PRO A 165 9.12 -35.67 16.68
CA PRO A 165 8.91 -35.36 18.09
C PRO A 165 9.90 -36.24 18.88
N SER A 166 10.92 -35.65 19.49
CA SER A 166 11.91 -36.35 20.29
C SER A 166 12.33 -35.48 21.47
N GLU A 167 12.73 -36.10 22.59
CA GLU A 167 13.24 -35.36 23.76
C GLU A 167 14.50 -34.54 23.44
N ARG A 168 15.19 -34.88 22.34
CA ARG A 168 16.39 -34.18 21.82
C ARG A 168 16.07 -33.05 20.84
N THR A 169 14.82 -32.86 20.44
CA THR A 169 14.43 -31.85 19.44
C THR A 169 14.91 -30.44 19.81
N GLU A 170 14.88 -30.07 21.10
CA GLU A 170 15.38 -28.76 21.54
C GLU A 170 16.91 -28.65 21.54
N LEU A 171 17.63 -29.74 21.84
CA LEU A 171 19.10 -29.79 21.74
C LEU A 171 19.56 -29.69 20.28
N ASP A 172 18.89 -30.42 19.39
CA ASP A 172 19.19 -30.44 17.95
C ASP A 172 18.86 -29.09 17.30
N LYS A 173 17.75 -28.45 17.69
CA LYS A 173 17.44 -27.06 17.30
C LYS A 173 18.54 -26.09 17.74
N ASN A 174 19.03 -26.21 18.97
CA ASN A 174 20.09 -25.32 19.48
C ASN A 174 21.44 -25.57 18.77
N LEU A 175 21.76 -26.82 18.44
CA LEU A 175 22.94 -27.15 17.65
C LEU A 175 22.88 -26.52 16.25
N LEU A 176 21.72 -26.61 15.58
CA LEU A 176 21.50 -25.98 14.27
C LEU A 176 21.58 -24.45 14.35
N LYS A 177 21.00 -23.83 15.38
CA LYS A 177 21.13 -22.38 15.61
C LYS A 177 22.60 -21.96 15.75
N ASN A 178 23.38 -22.70 16.55
CA ASN A 178 24.80 -22.40 16.75
C ASN A 178 25.61 -22.61 15.47
N TYR A 179 25.29 -23.61 14.66
CA TYR A 179 25.96 -23.88 13.39
C TYR A 179 25.69 -22.77 12.36
N PHE A 180 24.46 -22.28 12.29
CA PHE A 180 24.05 -21.24 11.33
C PHE A 180 24.14 -19.80 11.88
N VAL A 181 24.80 -19.57 13.02
CA VAL A 181 24.92 -18.23 13.64
C VAL A 181 25.59 -17.21 12.71
N GLU A 182 26.51 -17.65 11.87
CA GLU A 182 27.18 -16.77 10.89
C GLU A 182 26.22 -16.28 9.80
N VAL A 183 25.20 -17.06 9.45
CA VAL A 183 24.16 -16.65 8.50
C VAL A 183 23.33 -15.52 9.09
N GLU A 184 23.02 -15.56 10.38
CA GLU A 184 22.31 -14.45 11.05
C GLU A 184 23.14 -13.16 11.04
N LYS A 185 24.47 -13.27 11.22
CA LYS A 185 25.38 -12.12 11.09
C LYS A 185 25.38 -11.55 9.67
N LEU A 186 25.46 -12.40 8.65
CA LEU A 186 25.39 -11.98 7.24
C LEU A 186 24.07 -11.24 6.94
N VAL A 187 22.95 -11.73 7.47
CA VAL A 187 21.66 -11.05 7.30
C VAL A 187 21.67 -9.69 8.00
N ALA A 188 22.22 -9.59 9.21
CA ALA A 188 22.34 -8.33 9.92
C ALA A 188 23.24 -7.33 9.16
N ASP A 189 24.34 -7.79 8.58
CA ASP A 189 25.26 -6.95 7.79
C ASP A 189 24.64 -6.51 6.46
N LEU A 190 23.92 -7.41 5.77
CA LEU A 190 23.10 -7.05 4.60
C LEU A 190 22.06 -5.98 4.98
N GLY A 191 21.38 -6.16 6.11
CA GLY A 191 20.43 -5.20 6.66
C GLY A 191 21.06 -3.83 6.87
N LYS A 192 22.23 -3.75 7.52
CA LYS A 192 22.96 -2.48 7.72
C LYS A 192 23.24 -1.76 6.41
N GLN A 193 23.68 -2.47 5.36
CA GLN A 193 23.92 -1.87 4.04
C GLN A 193 22.63 -1.37 3.40
N ILE A 194 21.53 -2.11 3.51
CA ILE A 194 20.21 -1.70 3.02
C ILE A 194 19.73 -0.43 3.75
N TRP A 195 19.84 -0.38 5.09
CA TRP A 195 19.47 0.79 5.88
C TRP A 195 20.34 2.01 5.56
N TYR A 196 21.63 1.78 5.30
CA TYR A 196 22.54 2.83 4.85
C TYR A 196 22.10 3.43 3.51
N ILE A 197 21.76 2.60 2.52
CA ILE A 197 21.26 3.06 1.23
C ILE A 197 19.94 3.81 1.38
N LEU A 198 19.00 3.31 2.20
CA LEU A 198 17.72 3.95 2.45
C LEU A 198 17.86 5.32 3.14
N SER A 199 18.78 5.44 4.09
CA SER A 199 19.06 6.72 4.76
C SER A 199 19.66 7.77 3.81
N ARG A 200 20.18 7.35 2.65
CA ARG A 200 20.68 8.24 1.59
C ARG A 200 19.72 8.34 0.40
N SER A 201 18.45 7.98 0.59
CA SER A 201 17.46 7.93 -0.51
C SER A 201 17.26 9.27 -1.22
N LEU A 202 17.31 10.39 -0.50
CA LEU A 202 17.20 11.74 -1.06
C LEU A 202 18.48 12.13 -1.83
N GLU A 203 19.67 11.84 -1.27
CA GLU A 203 20.97 12.08 -1.92
C GLU A 203 21.15 11.25 -3.19
N ALA A 204 20.73 9.99 -3.14
CA ALA A 204 20.82 9.04 -4.25
C ALA A 204 20.07 9.51 -5.50
N VAL A 205 19.04 10.35 -5.31
CA VAL A 205 18.24 10.92 -6.39
C VAL A 205 18.72 12.32 -6.80
N ARG A 206 19.37 13.07 -5.89
CA ARG A 206 19.89 14.43 -6.15
C ARG A 206 21.06 14.44 -7.13
N VAL A 207 21.97 13.48 -7.03
CA VAL A 207 23.18 13.44 -7.86
C VAL A 207 22.84 12.83 -9.22
N GLN A 208 22.46 13.69 -10.19
CA GLN A 208 22.36 13.30 -11.61
C GLN A 208 23.73 13.19 -12.30
N GLU A 209 24.84 13.41 -11.59
CA GLU A 209 26.17 13.16 -12.16
C GLU A 209 26.37 11.67 -12.34
N ARG A 210 26.14 11.24 -13.59
CA ARG A 210 26.50 9.93 -14.15
C ARG A 210 28.02 9.73 -14.10
N GLN A 211 28.59 9.61 -12.91
CA GLN A 211 29.93 9.06 -12.78
C GLN A 211 29.83 7.55 -12.99
N LYS A 212 30.62 7.07 -13.96
CA LYS A 212 30.66 5.71 -14.48
C LYS A 212 30.64 4.66 -13.36
N GLY A 213 29.52 3.96 -13.19
CA GLY A 213 29.52 2.59 -12.69
C GLY A 213 28.50 2.22 -11.61
N GLN A 214 27.98 3.16 -10.81
CA GLN A 214 26.99 2.85 -9.77
C GLN A 214 25.98 4.00 -9.63
N ASP A 215 24.78 3.80 -10.15
CA ASP A 215 23.68 4.75 -10.04
C ASP A 215 23.01 4.60 -8.67
N GLY A 216 22.98 5.67 -7.87
CA GLY A 216 22.36 5.67 -6.54
C GLY A 216 20.88 5.28 -6.60
N GLN A 217 20.19 5.60 -7.69
CA GLN A 217 18.80 5.17 -7.91
C GLN A 217 18.71 3.65 -8.06
N GLN A 218 19.65 3.03 -8.78
CA GLN A 218 19.70 1.57 -8.94
C GLN A 218 20.01 0.86 -7.63
N GLN A 219 20.89 1.41 -6.79
CA GLN A 219 21.16 0.87 -5.47
C GLN A 219 19.92 0.93 -4.57
N LEU A 220 19.18 2.04 -4.60
CA LEU A 220 17.92 2.20 -3.87
C LEU A 220 16.86 1.21 -4.35
N VAL A 221 16.65 1.07 -5.66
CA VAL A 221 15.73 0.09 -6.24
C VAL A 221 16.14 -1.34 -5.87
N THR A 222 17.45 -1.62 -5.85
CA THR A 222 17.99 -2.92 -5.45
C THR A 222 17.66 -3.24 -4.00
N ALA A 223 17.89 -2.30 -3.08
CA ALA A 223 17.53 -2.43 -1.67
C ALA A 223 16.02 -2.69 -1.49
N LEU A 224 15.17 -1.92 -2.19
CA LEU A 224 13.72 -2.08 -2.13
C LEU A 224 13.23 -3.42 -2.70
N ARG A 225 13.87 -3.92 -3.77
CA ARG A 225 13.56 -5.27 -4.31
C ARG A 225 13.84 -6.37 -3.29
N ILE A 226 14.91 -6.24 -2.52
CA ILE A 226 15.22 -7.19 -1.46
C ILE A 226 14.14 -7.13 -0.37
N ILE A 227 13.76 -5.93 0.08
CA ILE A 227 12.71 -5.73 1.10
C ILE A 227 11.37 -6.35 0.66
N GLU A 228 10.93 -6.10 -0.57
CA GLU A 228 9.69 -6.67 -1.11
C GLU A 228 9.75 -8.20 -1.23
N ARG A 229 10.95 -8.75 -1.50
CA ARG A 229 11.16 -10.19 -1.55
C ARG A 229 11.09 -10.81 -0.14
N GLU A 230 11.68 -10.16 0.84
CA GLU A 230 11.64 -10.58 2.25
C GLU A 230 10.20 -10.55 2.81
N GLU A 231 9.44 -9.50 2.51
CA GLU A 231 8.02 -9.40 2.92
C GLU A 231 7.16 -10.50 2.28
N ARG A 232 7.46 -10.88 1.03
CA ARG A 232 6.78 -12.00 0.36
C ARG A 232 7.08 -13.34 1.02
N ILE A 233 8.32 -13.55 1.48
CA ILE A 233 8.73 -14.76 2.22
C ILE A 233 8.02 -14.80 3.57
N ASP A 234 7.97 -13.68 4.30
CA ASP A 234 7.25 -13.57 5.56
C ASP A 234 5.77 -13.91 5.38
N LYS A 235 5.13 -13.34 4.35
CA LYS A 235 3.73 -13.63 4.01
C LYS A 235 3.50 -15.11 3.69
N TYR A 236 4.39 -15.73 2.91
CA TYR A 236 4.31 -17.16 2.60
C TYR A 236 4.29 -18.02 3.87
N TYR A 237 5.21 -17.78 4.80
CA TYR A 237 5.27 -18.53 6.06
C TYR A 237 4.07 -18.27 6.97
N LEU A 238 3.57 -17.04 7.02
CA LEU A 238 2.36 -16.72 7.79
C LEU A 238 1.12 -17.44 7.27
N GLU A 239 0.94 -17.50 5.94
CA GLU A 239 -0.19 -18.20 5.30
C GLU A 239 -0.10 -19.72 5.46
N HIS A 240 1.10 -20.30 5.37
CA HIS A 240 1.32 -21.75 5.43
C HIS A 240 1.56 -22.28 6.86
N LYS A 241 1.54 -21.42 7.87
CA LYS A 241 1.79 -21.78 9.27
C LYS A 241 0.85 -22.88 9.76
N ALA A 242 -0.44 -22.79 9.43
CA ALA A 242 -1.44 -23.78 9.82
C ALA A 242 -1.20 -25.15 9.17
N SER A 243 -0.77 -25.18 7.91
CA SER A 243 -0.50 -26.42 7.15
C SER A 243 0.83 -27.08 7.52
N THR A 244 1.77 -26.32 8.10
CA THR A 244 3.16 -26.75 8.34
C THR A 244 3.37 -27.13 9.81
N ASN A 245 2.35 -27.71 10.46
CA ASN A 245 2.37 -28.08 11.88
C ASN A 245 2.84 -26.91 12.80
N ASN A 246 2.45 -25.67 12.48
CA ASN A 246 2.83 -24.47 13.22
C ASN A 246 4.34 -24.15 13.26
N PHE A 247 5.13 -24.74 12.35
CA PHE A 247 6.56 -24.40 12.20
C PHE A 247 6.73 -22.97 11.67
N MET A 248 7.69 -22.26 12.25
CA MET A 248 8.15 -20.94 11.80
C MET A 248 9.67 -20.92 11.90
N PRO A 249 10.39 -20.54 10.82
CA PRO A 249 11.83 -20.33 10.90
C PRO A 249 12.23 -19.30 11.96
N PRO A 250 13.41 -19.43 12.58
CA PRO A 250 13.92 -18.46 13.53
C PRO A 250 14.17 -17.12 12.82
N GLY A 251 13.80 -16.03 13.50
CA GLY A 251 13.95 -14.67 12.97
C GLY A 251 12.86 -14.25 11.97
N ARG A 252 11.82 -15.08 11.74
CA ARG A 252 10.65 -14.74 10.92
C ARG A 252 9.41 -14.49 11.80
N PRO A 253 8.52 -13.55 11.44
CA PRO A 253 8.64 -12.60 10.34
C PRO A 253 9.68 -11.50 10.64
N ARG A 254 10.38 -11.03 9.61
CA ARG A 254 11.39 -9.98 9.69
C ARG A 254 10.81 -8.56 9.60
N GLN A 255 9.68 -8.39 8.91
CA GLN A 255 8.98 -7.09 8.77
C GLN A 255 9.87 -5.95 8.22
N TRP A 256 10.74 -6.25 7.25
CA TRP A 256 11.68 -5.26 6.69
C TRP A 256 11.00 -4.06 6.04
N LYS A 257 9.75 -4.20 5.61
CA LYS A 257 8.95 -3.07 5.14
C LYS A 257 8.68 -2.04 6.24
N LYS A 258 8.44 -2.50 7.47
CA LYS A 258 8.25 -1.60 8.62
C LYS A 258 9.56 -0.88 8.94
N GLU A 259 10.65 -1.63 9.07
CA GLU A 259 11.99 -1.05 9.32
C GLU A 259 12.41 -0.07 8.22
N CYS A 260 12.06 -0.33 6.96
CA CYS A 260 12.27 0.61 5.86
C CYS A 260 11.64 1.97 6.14
N PHE A 261 10.38 2.00 6.58
CA PHE A 261 9.70 3.25 6.90
C PHE A 261 10.28 3.90 8.15
N ASP A 262 10.64 3.12 9.16
CA ASP A 262 11.25 3.63 10.39
C ASP A 262 12.63 4.26 10.11
N VAL A 263 13.43 3.70 9.19
CA VAL A 263 14.71 4.26 8.74
C VAL A 263 14.50 5.58 7.98
N LEU A 264 13.49 5.65 7.12
CA LEU A 264 13.16 6.88 6.40
C LEU A 264 12.67 7.98 7.35
N GLU A 265 11.81 7.65 8.33
CA GLU A 265 11.35 8.61 9.33
C GLU A 265 12.51 9.12 10.19
N ARG A 266 13.40 8.21 10.65
CA ARG A 266 14.63 8.60 11.37
C ARG A 266 15.50 9.53 10.53
N ASN A 267 15.66 9.27 9.24
CA ASN A 267 16.42 10.15 8.37
C ASN A 267 15.79 11.54 8.26
N VAL A 268 14.48 11.62 8.04
CA VAL A 268 13.73 12.89 8.02
C VAL A 268 13.90 13.63 9.34
N GLN A 269 13.80 12.92 10.47
CA GLN A 269 14.02 13.50 11.80
C GLN A 269 15.43 14.09 11.94
N HIS A 270 16.47 13.33 11.59
CA HIS A 270 17.85 13.81 11.62
C HIS A 270 18.07 15.04 10.72
N ARG A 271 17.37 15.15 9.59
CA ARG A 271 17.42 16.35 8.74
C ARG A 271 16.71 17.54 9.38
N VAL A 272 15.56 17.35 10.00
CA VAL A 272 14.82 18.46 10.64
C VAL A 272 15.52 18.95 11.90
N GLU A 273 16.04 18.05 12.73
CA GLU A 273 16.68 18.35 14.00
C GLU A 273 18.16 18.74 13.84
N GLY A 274 18.90 18.05 12.97
CA GLY A 274 20.34 18.28 12.74
C GLY A 274 20.66 19.65 12.12
N ASN A 275 19.65 20.38 11.66
CA ASN A 275 19.78 21.76 11.18
C ASN A 275 19.74 22.81 12.30
N GLN A 276 19.45 22.43 13.55
CA GLN A 276 19.54 23.32 14.70
C GLN A 276 21.00 23.44 15.16
N LEU A 277 21.77 24.29 14.46
CA LEU A 277 23.20 24.51 14.73
C LEU A 277 23.47 25.59 15.79
N GLU A 278 22.50 26.48 16.01
CA GLU A 278 22.61 27.63 16.91
C GLU A 278 21.53 27.53 17.99
N ASP A 279 21.88 27.96 19.20
CA ASP A 279 20.95 28.17 20.30
C ASP A 279 20.90 29.66 20.70
N ARG A 280 20.05 29.97 21.68
CA ARG A 280 19.90 31.35 22.17
C ARG A 280 21.20 31.93 22.71
N SER A 281 22.12 31.10 23.22
CA SER A 281 23.40 31.56 23.78
C SER A 281 24.35 32.05 22.70
N ILE A 282 24.31 31.43 21.52
CA ILE A 282 25.15 31.76 20.38
C ILE A 282 24.56 32.92 19.56
N ASN A 283 23.24 32.92 19.33
CA ASN A 283 22.60 33.92 18.49
C ASN A 283 21.19 34.27 18.98
N LYS A 284 20.93 35.57 19.18
CA LYS A 284 19.59 36.07 19.55
C LYS A 284 18.51 35.82 18.48
N GLN A 285 18.91 35.52 17.25
CA GLN A 285 18.01 35.20 16.12
C GLN A 285 18.05 33.71 15.75
N TRP A 286 18.48 32.83 16.66
CA TRP A 286 18.61 31.40 16.39
C TRP A 286 17.31 30.77 15.85
N LEU A 287 16.14 31.14 16.40
CA LEU A 287 14.86 30.56 16.01
C LEU A 287 14.46 30.94 14.59
N ALA A 288 14.55 32.22 14.22
CA ALA A 288 14.30 32.67 12.84
C ALA A 288 15.21 31.96 11.83
N ARG A 289 16.50 31.80 12.14
CA ARG A 289 17.46 31.11 11.27
C ARG A 289 17.13 29.63 11.16
N TYR A 290 16.84 28.97 12.28
CA TYR A 290 16.42 27.57 12.30
C TYR A 290 15.17 27.34 11.44
N LEU A 291 14.13 28.16 11.63
CA LEU A 291 12.87 28.06 10.90
C LEU A 291 13.04 28.30 9.39
N GLU A 292 13.94 29.20 8.99
CA GLU A 292 14.26 29.43 7.57
C GLU A 292 15.06 28.28 6.95
N VAL A 293 16.04 27.72 7.68
CA VAL A 293 16.77 26.52 7.23
C VAL A 293 15.80 25.33 7.10
N CYS A 294 14.95 25.13 8.11
CA CYS A 294 13.93 24.09 8.11
C CYS A 294 13.01 24.22 6.88
N ARG A 295 12.49 25.42 6.61
CA ARG A 295 11.68 25.69 5.42
C ARG A 295 12.40 25.29 4.13
N ARG A 296 13.65 25.72 3.95
CA ARG A 296 14.42 25.41 2.72
C ARG A 296 14.63 23.92 2.54
N VAL A 297 15.01 23.23 3.61
CA VAL A 297 15.29 21.79 3.58
C VAL A 297 14.02 21.00 3.27
N VAL A 298 12.90 21.31 3.91
CA VAL A 298 11.61 20.64 3.66
C VAL A 298 11.17 20.80 2.21
N VAL A 299 11.21 22.03 1.67
CA VAL A 299 10.76 22.28 0.29
C VAL A 299 11.67 21.57 -0.71
N GLU A 300 12.99 21.61 -0.50
CA GLU A 300 13.95 20.97 -1.40
C GLU A 300 13.85 19.44 -1.34
N ASP A 301 13.73 18.88 -0.13
CA ASP A 301 13.60 17.44 0.05
C ASP A 301 12.31 16.89 -0.55
N LEU A 302 11.17 17.55 -0.30
CA LEU A 302 9.90 17.13 -0.88
C LEU A 302 9.89 17.28 -2.41
N ARG A 303 10.59 18.29 -2.95
CA ARG A 303 10.79 18.42 -4.40
C ARG A 303 11.57 17.25 -4.98
N VAL A 304 12.68 16.88 -4.34
CA VAL A 304 13.51 15.72 -4.74
C VAL A 304 12.73 14.42 -4.60
N ALA A 305 11.99 14.26 -3.49
CA ALA A 305 11.17 13.09 -3.23
C ALA A 305 10.16 12.88 -4.37
N LYS A 306 9.45 13.95 -4.73
CA LYS A 306 8.50 13.95 -5.86
C LYS A 306 9.16 13.70 -7.21
N GLY A 307 10.31 14.34 -7.46
CA GLY A 307 10.97 14.34 -8.75
C GLY A 307 11.68 13.04 -9.12
N GLY A 308 12.13 12.25 -8.13
CA GLY A 308 12.82 11.00 -8.45
C GLY A 308 12.69 9.88 -7.42
N VAL A 309 12.49 10.16 -6.12
CA VAL A 309 12.32 9.07 -5.15
C VAL A 309 11.06 8.26 -5.44
N VAL A 310 9.97 8.93 -5.86
CA VAL A 310 8.73 8.27 -6.29
C VAL A 310 8.96 7.20 -7.37
N ASN A 311 9.91 7.41 -8.29
CA ASN A 311 10.19 6.47 -9.37
C ASN A 311 10.94 5.21 -8.90
N CYS A 312 11.58 5.25 -7.73
CA CYS A 312 12.32 4.11 -7.18
C CYS A 312 11.42 3.18 -6.35
N PHE A 313 10.32 3.69 -5.81
CA PHE A 313 9.44 2.95 -4.90
C PHE A 313 8.24 2.32 -5.63
N PRO A 314 7.71 1.19 -5.14
CA PRO A 314 6.47 0.63 -5.66
C PRO A 314 5.28 1.61 -5.47
N PRO A 315 4.34 1.72 -6.43
CA PRO A 315 3.24 2.69 -6.35
C PRO A 315 2.36 2.53 -5.10
N HIS A 316 2.17 1.29 -4.64
CA HIS A 316 1.36 0.98 -3.46
C HIS A 316 1.99 1.44 -2.13
N TYR A 317 3.25 1.90 -2.14
CA TYR A 317 3.88 2.49 -0.95
C TYR A 317 3.36 3.91 -0.69
N GLN A 318 2.89 4.64 -1.72
CA GLN A 318 2.49 6.05 -1.61
C GLN A 318 3.58 6.88 -0.93
N ILE A 319 4.82 6.72 -1.43
CA ILE A 319 6.01 7.19 -0.73
C ILE A 319 6.04 8.72 -0.58
N TYR A 320 5.50 9.44 -1.57
CA TYR A 320 5.47 10.91 -1.53
C TYR A 320 4.57 11.41 -0.40
N GLU A 321 3.35 10.89 -0.30
CA GLU A 321 2.41 11.21 0.76
C GLU A 321 2.99 10.87 2.13
N ARG A 322 3.71 9.74 2.24
CA ARG A 322 4.40 9.36 3.47
C ARG A 322 5.53 10.30 3.83
N PHE A 323 6.36 10.73 2.87
CA PHE A 323 7.38 11.76 3.14
C PHE A 323 6.74 13.05 3.65
N VAL A 324 5.65 13.52 3.04
CA VAL A 324 4.93 14.70 3.50
C VAL A 324 4.47 14.53 4.96
N GLN A 325 3.89 13.37 5.30
CA GLN A 325 3.48 13.05 6.67
C GLN A 325 4.68 12.98 7.65
N MET A 326 5.79 12.34 7.26
CA MET A 326 7.00 12.25 8.08
C MET A 326 7.57 13.65 8.39
N TYR A 327 7.74 14.49 7.37
CA TYR A 327 8.23 15.86 7.56
C TYR A 327 7.29 16.67 8.45
N HIS A 328 5.97 16.57 8.21
CA HIS A 328 4.99 17.26 9.03
C HIS A 328 5.02 16.83 10.49
N ASN A 329 5.07 15.53 10.75
CA ASN A 329 5.12 14.98 12.11
C ASN A 329 6.40 15.39 12.84
N CYS A 330 7.55 15.31 12.18
CA CYS A 330 8.84 15.74 12.74
C CYS A 330 8.84 17.24 13.07
N ILE A 331 8.38 18.08 12.14
CA ILE A 331 8.26 19.53 12.36
C ILE A 331 7.28 19.83 13.50
N SER A 332 6.09 19.23 13.50
CA SER A 332 5.08 19.43 14.54
C SER A 332 5.63 19.05 15.91
N ARG A 333 6.34 17.92 16.02
CA ARG A 333 6.99 17.47 17.25
C ARG A 333 8.02 18.50 17.71
N LYS A 334 8.92 18.93 16.82
CA LYS A 334 9.98 19.87 17.16
C LYS A 334 9.45 21.26 17.56
N LEU A 335 8.43 21.76 16.87
CA LEU A 335 7.80 23.01 17.25
C LEU A 335 7.05 22.92 18.56
N ARG A 336 6.48 21.75 18.90
CA ARG A 336 5.86 21.52 20.19
C ARG A 336 6.88 21.52 21.32
N GLU A 337 8.07 20.95 21.10
CA GLU A 337 9.19 21.05 22.05
C GLU A 337 9.59 22.51 22.26
N ILE A 338 9.80 23.28 21.18
CA ILE A 338 10.14 24.71 21.27
C ILE A 338 9.03 25.51 21.97
N ALA A 339 7.77 25.18 21.74
CA ALA A 339 6.63 25.85 22.39
C ALA A 339 6.49 25.54 23.89
N GLN A 340 7.12 24.48 24.40
CA GLN A 340 7.17 24.17 25.83
C GLN A 340 8.26 24.97 26.57
N ASP A 341 9.26 25.45 25.85
CA ASP A 341 10.33 26.27 26.41
C ASP A 341 9.86 27.69 26.74
N LYS A 342 10.61 28.37 27.61
CA LYS A 342 10.37 29.79 27.91
C LYS A 342 10.87 30.67 26.76
N LEU A 343 9.96 31.06 25.88
CA LEU A 343 10.24 31.88 24.71
C LEU A 343 10.27 33.39 25.04
N GLU A 344 11.17 34.10 24.37
CA GLU A 344 11.22 35.56 24.36
C GLU A 344 10.17 36.15 23.40
N LYS A 345 9.88 37.45 23.54
CA LYS A 345 8.85 38.14 22.74
C LYS A 345 9.08 38.00 21.22
N ASN A 346 10.32 38.17 20.78
CA ASN A 346 10.72 38.02 19.38
C ASN A 346 10.53 36.57 18.88
N GLU A 347 10.87 35.58 19.70
CA GLU A 347 10.75 34.16 19.39
C GLU A 347 9.28 33.72 19.30
N LEU A 348 8.42 34.23 20.19
CA LEU A 348 6.97 34.01 20.14
C LEU A 348 6.39 34.50 18.81
N VAL A 349 6.74 35.73 18.39
CA VAL A 349 6.27 36.29 17.12
C VAL A 349 6.80 35.47 15.93
N GLN A 350 8.07 35.07 15.96
CA GLN A 350 8.66 34.24 14.90
C GLN A 350 7.95 32.89 14.78
N LEU A 351 7.69 32.22 15.90
CA LEU A 351 7.01 30.92 15.94
C LEU A 351 5.56 31.01 15.46
N LEU A 352 4.79 31.97 16.00
CA LEU A 352 3.39 32.17 15.64
C LEU A 352 3.24 32.51 14.15
N ASN A 353 4.09 33.42 13.64
CA ASN A 353 4.10 33.77 12.23
C ASN A 353 4.47 32.58 11.34
N TRP A 354 5.40 31.73 11.77
CA TRP A 354 5.78 30.55 11.00
C TRP A 354 4.67 29.51 10.94
N VAL A 355 3.98 29.26 12.06
CA VAL A 355 2.84 28.32 12.11
C VAL A 355 1.69 28.81 11.23
N GLN A 356 1.41 30.11 11.23
CA GLN A 356 0.40 30.72 10.36
C GLN A 356 0.74 30.56 8.87
N ASN A 357 2.03 30.70 8.52
CA ASN A 357 2.50 30.61 7.13
C ASN A 357 2.87 29.19 6.67
N TYR A 358 2.80 28.18 7.54
CA TYR A 358 3.23 26.81 7.25
C TYR A 358 2.49 26.18 6.06
N GLY A 359 1.19 26.45 5.94
CA GLY A 359 0.37 26.01 4.80
C GLY A 359 0.51 26.86 3.53
N GLY A 360 1.28 27.95 3.58
CA GLY A 360 1.42 28.92 2.50
C GLY A 360 2.41 28.50 1.40
N GLU A 361 2.47 29.29 0.33
CA GLU A 361 3.24 29.01 -0.89
C GLU A 361 4.76 28.86 -0.67
N GLN A 362 5.28 29.40 0.44
CA GLN A 362 6.70 29.38 0.76
C GLN A 362 7.18 28.08 1.43
N ILE A 363 6.25 27.25 1.94
CA ILE A 363 6.53 25.98 2.64
C ILE A 363 5.71 24.86 1.96
N LEU A 364 4.66 24.32 2.60
CA LEU A 364 3.94 23.15 2.09
C LEU A 364 2.99 23.50 0.94
N GLY A 365 2.48 24.73 0.90
CA GLY A 365 1.57 25.21 -0.14
C GLY A 365 2.28 25.54 -1.45
N ASN A 366 3.57 25.21 -1.58
CA ASN A 366 4.34 25.51 -2.77
C ASN A 366 3.74 24.78 -4.00
N PRO A 367 3.46 25.48 -5.11
CA PRO A 367 2.83 24.87 -6.29
C PRO A 367 3.59 23.68 -6.88
N VAL A 368 4.91 23.62 -6.72
CA VAL A 368 5.75 22.51 -7.20
C VAL A 368 5.44 21.22 -6.43
N LEU A 369 5.12 21.34 -5.14
CA LEU A 369 4.82 20.20 -4.26
C LEU A 369 3.44 19.61 -4.58
N GLN A 370 2.46 20.42 -4.97
CA GLN A 370 1.07 19.98 -5.25
C GLN A 370 0.45 19.22 -4.06
N ILE A 371 0.66 19.72 -2.84
CA ILE A 371 0.08 19.15 -1.62
C ILE A 371 -1.24 19.87 -1.34
N ASN A 372 -2.30 19.13 -1.01
CA ASN A 372 -3.52 19.73 -0.48
C ASN A 372 -3.33 20.09 1.00
N THR A 373 -2.66 21.22 1.24
CA THR A 373 -2.32 21.68 2.60
C THR A 373 -3.54 21.98 3.44
N ALA A 374 -4.62 22.47 2.83
CA ALA A 374 -5.85 22.81 3.55
C ALA A 374 -6.50 21.58 4.20
N ALA A 375 -6.64 20.48 3.46
CA ALA A 375 -7.17 19.23 4.01
C ALA A 375 -6.25 18.64 5.07
N MET A 376 -4.95 18.60 4.79
CA MET A 376 -3.96 18.03 5.70
C MET A 376 -3.89 18.77 7.05
N LEU A 377 -3.91 20.10 7.03
CA LEU A 377 -3.85 20.92 8.25
C LEU A 377 -5.18 20.97 9.01
N ALA A 378 -6.29 20.65 8.36
CA ALA A 378 -7.58 20.48 9.04
C ALA A 378 -7.58 19.21 9.91
N ASP A 379 -7.02 18.12 9.40
CA ASP A 379 -6.94 16.84 10.11
C ASP A 379 -5.79 16.83 11.13
N PHE A 380 -4.63 17.38 10.75
CA PHE A 380 -3.41 17.37 11.55
C PHE A 380 -2.81 18.79 11.63
N PRO A 381 -3.24 19.60 12.61
CA PRO A 381 -2.67 20.93 12.78
C PRO A 381 -1.23 20.85 13.32
N VAL A 382 -0.36 21.75 12.84
CA VAL A 382 1.07 21.83 13.23
C VAL A 382 1.23 21.93 14.75
N LEU A 383 0.44 22.82 15.37
CA LEU A 383 0.32 22.95 16.81
C LEU A 383 -1.16 22.85 17.20
N PRO A 384 -1.49 22.22 18.34
CA PRO A 384 -2.84 22.26 18.88
C PRO A 384 -3.31 23.69 19.11
N LYS A 385 -4.61 23.95 18.93
CA LYS A 385 -5.21 25.28 19.19
C LYS A 385 -4.96 25.77 20.62
N SER A 386 -4.94 24.85 21.59
CA SER A 386 -4.61 25.16 22.99
C SER A 386 -3.19 25.71 23.14
N THR A 387 -2.20 25.10 22.49
CA THR A 387 -0.81 25.56 22.50
C THR A 387 -0.68 26.92 21.82
N ILE A 388 -1.36 27.14 20.69
CA ILE A 388 -1.36 28.45 20.01
C ILE A 388 -1.93 29.53 20.93
N ASN A 389 -3.06 29.26 21.59
CA ASN A 389 -3.67 30.22 22.53
C ASN A 389 -2.74 30.52 23.71
N GLN A 390 -2.08 29.51 24.28
CA GLN A 390 -1.09 29.69 25.34
C GLN A 390 0.08 30.58 24.90
N LEU A 391 0.61 30.38 23.69
CA LEU A 391 1.69 31.23 23.15
C LEU A 391 1.22 32.68 22.93
N CYS A 392 -0.02 32.87 22.45
CA CYS A 392 -0.61 34.19 22.31
C CYS A 392 -0.80 34.89 23.66
N GLU A 393 -1.31 34.18 24.67
CA GLU A 393 -1.47 34.70 26.04
C GLU A 393 -0.12 35.09 26.65
N GLN A 394 0.92 34.26 26.47
CA GLN A 394 2.29 34.60 26.90
C GLN A 394 2.80 35.87 26.23
N PHE A 395 2.56 36.04 24.92
CA PHE A 395 2.94 37.26 24.19
C PHE A 395 2.21 38.50 24.72
N VAL A 396 0.91 38.39 25.00
CA VAL A 396 0.10 39.48 25.55
C VAL A 396 0.59 39.87 26.95
N GLU A 397 0.87 38.89 27.82
CA GLU A 397 1.37 39.13 29.18
C GLU A 397 2.76 39.80 29.17
N ILE A 398 3.67 39.36 28.30
CA ILE A 398 4.98 40.01 28.14
C ILE A 398 4.80 41.46 27.66
N THR A 399 3.95 41.66 26.65
CA THR A 399 3.70 43.01 26.09
C THR A 399 3.06 43.94 27.11
N LYS A 400 2.14 43.44 27.94
CA LYS A 400 1.52 44.19 29.02
C LYS A 400 2.53 44.63 30.08
N LYS A 401 3.47 43.74 30.45
CA LYS A 401 4.58 44.08 31.37
C LYS A 401 5.51 45.13 30.77
N ASP A 402 5.91 44.96 29.50
CA ASP A 402 6.73 45.95 28.79
C ASP A 402 6.05 47.34 28.77
N MET A 403 4.75 47.38 28.49
CA MET A 403 3.97 48.63 28.49
C MET A 403 3.88 49.26 29.88
N HIS A 404 3.66 48.47 30.93
CA HIS A 404 3.67 48.97 32.31
C HIS A 404 5.02 49.55 32.70
N GLU A 405 6.12 48.84 32.44
CA GLU A 405 7.47 49.34 32.72
C GLU A 405 7.80 50.60 31.92
N TRP A 406 7.37 50.66 30.66
CA TRP A 406 7.57 51.83 29.82
C TRP A 406 6.80 53.04 30.35
N LEU A 407 5.51 52.86 30.68
CA LEU A 407 4.68 53.91 31.29
C LEU A 407 5.25 54.39 32.63
N GLU A 408 5.72 53.49 33.48
CA GLU A 408 6.33 53.84 34.77
C GLU A 408 7.60 54.68 34.58
N LYS A 409 8.49 54.27 33.67
CA LYS A 409 9.71 55.03 33.32
C LYS A 409 9.38 56.40 32.73
N THR A 410 8.38 56.50 31.86
CA THR A 410 7.93 57.78 31.29
C THR A 410 7.37 58.70 32.38
N LEU A 411 6.54 58.18 33.28
CA LEU A 411 6.01 58.96 34.41
C LEU A 411 7.10 59.46 35.35
N VAL A 412 8.15 58.66 35.61
CA VAL A 412 9.30 59.09 36.40
C VAL A 412 10.08 60.19 35.67
N GLN A 413 10.34 60.03 34.37
CA GLN A 413 11.00 61.06 33.56
C GLN A 413 10.22 62.38 33.52
N GLU A 414 8.88 62.34 33.40
CA GLU A 414 8.05 63.54 33.43
C GLU A 414 8.08 64.23 34.80
N LYS A 415 8.09 63.47 35.90
CA LYS A 415 8.26 64.04 37.25
C LYS A 415 9.61 64.73 37.42
N ASP A 416 10.69 64.13 36.93
CA ASP A 416 12.03 64.68 37.04
C ASP A 416 12.26 65.91 36.14
N THR A 417 11.52 66.02 35.03
CA THR A 417 11.57 67.18 34.13
C THR A 417 10.64 68.32 34.52
N GLY A 418 9.51 68.05 35.19
CA GLY A 418 8.62 69.06 35.75
C GLY A 418 9.08 69.70 37.08
N LEU A 419 10.16 69.18 37.68
CA LEU A 419 10.81 69.70 38.89
C LEU A 419 12.05 70.58 38.60
N LYS A 420 12.33 70.87 37.33
CA LYS A 420 13.25 71.93 36.88
C LYS A 420 12.46 73.10 36.33
#